data_AF-A0A1A3P4P3-F1
#
_entry.id   AF-A0A1A3P4P3-F1
#
_cell.length_a   1.000
_cell.length_b   1.000
_cell.length_c   1.000
_cell.angle_alpha   90.00
_cell.angle_beta   90.00
_cell.angle_gamma   90.00
#
_symmetry.space_group_name_H-M   'P 1'
#
loop_
_entity.id
_entity.type
_entity.pdbx_description
1 polymer ?
#
loop_
_entity_poly.entity_id
_entity_poly.type
_entity_poly.pdbx_seq_one_letter_code
_entity_poly.pdbx_strand_id
1 'polypeptide(L)'
;MRWTTAVGALAVCVATMAATPAAPAPVAHAKNGDTHITGQGVETTIDCNDATLFVNGTNNIVTAKGSCWAVTMMGTGNTVVADTVVNDITVYGYDGTVYFHNGDPVIWDRGRELGMTNRIQRVGP
;
A
#
# COMPACT_ATOMS: atom_id res chain seq x y z
N MET A 1 0.43 57.55 -46.48
CA MET A 1 1.53 58.10 -45.64
C MET A 1 0.89 58.53 -44.33
N ARG A 2 1.20 58.06 -43.13
CA ARG A 2 2.36 57.36 -42.54
C ARG A 2 1.82 56.32 -41.55
N TRP A 3 2.41 55.12 -41.55
CA TRP A 3 2.28 54.14 -40.47
C TRP A 3 3.19 54.55 -39.30
N THR A 4 2.72 54.36 -38.07
CA THR A 4 3.57 54.34 -36.88
C THR A 4 3.13 53.18 -36.00
N THR A 5 3.87 52.09 -36.09
CA THR A 5 3.82 50.94 -35.20
C THR A 5 4.60 51.26 -33.93
N ALA A 6 3.93 51.29 -32.78
CA ALA A 6 4.58 51.36 -31.47
C ALA A 6 4.82 49.93 -30.97
N VAL A 7 6.05 49.45 -31.09
CA VAL A 7 6.49 48.20 -30.49
C VAL A 7 6.81 48.48 -29.01
N GLY A 8 5.86 48.22 -28.13
CA GLY A 8 6.06 48.26 -26.69
C GLY A 8 6.76 46.98 -26.22
N ALA A 9 7.94 47.13 -25.61
CA ALA A 9 8.74 46.03 -25.10
C ALA A 9 8.02 45.26 -23.98
N LEU A 10 7.83 43.96 -24.16
CA LEU A 10 7.39 43.03 -23.12
C LEU A 10 8.57 42.75 -22.18
N ALA A 11 8.55 43.35 -20.99
CA ALA A 11 9.44 42.98 -19.91
C ALA A 11 9.04 41.59 -19.37
N VAL A 12 9.86 40.58 -19.62
CA VAL A 12 9.67 39.21 -19.12
C VAL A 12 10.23 39.15 -17.71
N CYS A 13 9.36 39.17 -16.70
CA CYS A 13 9.74 38.88 -15.31
C CYS A 13 9.99 37.37 -15.18
N VAL A 14 11.26 36.96 -15.17
CA VAL A 14 11.66 35.59 -14.86
C VAL A 14 11.64 35.42 -13.33
N ALA A 15 10.54 34.93 -12.78
CA ALA A 15 10.48 34.49 -11.40
C ALA A 15 11.19 33.13 -11.29
N THR A 16 12.40 33.12 -10.73
CA THR A 16 13.13 31.89 -10.40
C THR A 16 12.43 31.21 -9.23
N MET A 17 11.59 30.21 -9.50
CA MET A 17 11.09 29.31 -8.47
C MET A 17 12.28 28.48 -7.95
N ALA A 18 12.77 28.81 -6.75
CA ALA A 18 13.72 27.97 -6.05
C ALA A 18 13.03 26.65 -5.71
N ALA A 19 13.32 25.59 -6.47
CA ALA A 19 12.88 24.24 -6.16
C ALA A 19 13.60 23.80 -4.88
N THR A 20 12.93 23.90 -3.74
CA THR A 20 13.38 23.23 -2.51
C THR A 20 13.27 21.72 -2.73
N PRO A 21 14.35 20.94 -2.62
CA PRO A 21 14.24 19.49 -2.70
C PRO A 21 13.35 19.01 -1.55
N ALA A 22 12.22 18.36 -1.90
CA ALA A 22 11.41 17.66 -0.92
C ALA A 22 12.28 16.56 -0.29
N ALA A 23 12.28 16.49 1.04
CA ALA A 23 12.92 15.38 1.74
C ALA A 23 12.31 14.05 1.22
N PRO A 24 13.14 13.02 0.97
CA PRO A 24 12.60 11.70 0.65
C PRO A 24 11.65 11.27 1.77
N ALA A 25 10.49 10.70 1.40
CA ALA A 25 9.60 10.10 2.40
C ALA A 25 10.42 9.11 3.25
N PRO A 26 10.22 9.08 4.58
CA PRO A 26 10.92 8.13 5.42
C PRO A 26 10.67 6.72 4.90
N VAL A 27 11.75 6.04 4.51
CA VAL A 27 11.71 4.62 4.18
C VAL A 27 11.50 3.90 5.51
N ALA A 28 10.25 3.55 5.81
CA ALA A 28 9.97 2.68 6.94
C ALA A 28 10.40 1.28 6.54
N HIS A 29 11.60 0.90 6.94
CA HIS A 29 12.02 -0.49 6.83
C HIS A 29 11.18 -1.30 7.83
N ALA A 30 10.63 -2.44 7.41
CA ALA A 30 10.07 -3.41 8.34
C ALA A 30 11.09 -3.64 9.46
N LYS A 31 10.67 -3.45 10.72
CA LYS A 31 11.52 -3.74 11.87
C LYS A 31 11.80 -5.24 11.87
N ASN A 32 13.05 -5.66 12.08
CA ASN A 32 13.43 -7.08 12.22
C ASN A 32 12.43 -7.81 13.13
N GLY A 33 11.67 -8.78 12.59
CA GLY A 33 10.56 -9.43 13.32
C GLY A 33 9.29 -9.72 12.51
N ASP A 34 9.41 -9.96 11.21
CA ASP A 34 8.25 -10.30 10.37
C ASP A 34 7.48 -11.50 10.93
N THR A 35 6.15 -11.41 10.88
CA THR A 35 5.26 -12.45 11.40
C THR A 35 4.86 -13.39 10.28
N HIS A 36 5.08 -14.69 10.48
CA HIS A 36 4.68 -15.72 9.52
C HIS A 36 3.56 -16.57 10.11
N ILE A 37 2.37 -16.47 9.51
CA ILE A 37 1.25 -17.36 9.80
C ILE A 37 1.18 -18.39 8.68
N THR A 38 1.58 -19.61 8.99
CA THR A 38 1.53 -20.73 8.04
C THR A 38 0.68 -21.86 8.60
N GLY A 39 -0.29 -22.34 7.83
CA GLY A 39 -1.13 -23.46 8.26
C GLY A 39 -2.43 -23.60 7.48
N GLN A 40 -3.33 -24.39 8.03
CA GLN A 40 -4.67 -24.57 7.49
C GLN A 40 -5.70 -24.38 8.61
N GLY A 41 -6.72 -23.55 8.38
CA GLY A 41 -7.75 -23.27 9.37
C GLY A 41 -7.25 -22.56 10.62
N VAL A 42 -6.11 -21.86 10.53
CA VAL A 42 -5.54 -21.11 11.66
C VAL A 42 -6.35 -19.84 11.86
N GLU A 43 -6.84 -19.63 13.08
CA GLU A 43 -7.46 -18.38 13.50
C GLU A 43 -6.62 -17.74 14.60
N THR A 44 -6.12 -16.52 14.36
CA THR A 44 -5.23 -15.86 15.32
C THR A 44 -5.30 -14.34 15.23
N THR A 45 -4.89 -13.70 16.32
CA THR A 45 -4.69 -12.25 16.41
C THR A 45 -3.23 -11.97 16.72
N ILE A 46 -2.61 -11.08 15.95
CA ILE A 46 -1.20 -10.68 16.11
C ILE A 46 -1.08 -9.16 16.15
N ASP A 47 0.00 -8.67 16.75
CA ASP A 47 0.41 -7.27 16.63
C ASP A 47 1.52 -7.17 15.59
N CYS A 48 1.28 -6.38 14.55
CA CYS A 48 2.20 -6.23 13.44
C CYS A 48 3.50 -5.49 13.79
N ASN A 49 3.52 -4.64 14.83
CA ASN A 49 4.74 -3.95 15.29
C ASN A 49 5.58 -3.26 14.19
N ASP A 50 4.94 -2.63 13.21
CA ASP A 50 5.58 -2.00 12.05
C ASP A 50 6.44 -2.97 11.21
N ALA A 51 6.10 -4.27 11.23
CA ALA A 51 6.75 -5.33 10.45
C ALA A 51 5.82 -5.87 9.36
N THR A 52 6.34 -6.80 8.55
CA THR A 52 5.58 -7.46 7.49
C THR A 52 4.84 -8.67 8.03
N LEU A 53 3.57 -8.81 7.66
CA LEU A 53 2.77 -9.99 7.93
C LEU A 53 2.75 -10.89 6.68
N PHE A 54 3.24 -12.12 6.81
CA PHE A 54 3.14 -13.17 5.80
C PHE A 54 2.08 -14.20 6.21
N VAL A 55 1.04 -14.36 5.40
CA VAL A 55 0.01 -15.38 5.60
C VAL A 55 0.08 -16.39 4.46
N ASN A 56 0.35 -17.65 4.80
CA ASN A 56 0.49 -18.74 3.84
C ASN A 56 -0.35 -19.95 4.25
N GLY A 57 -1.02 -20.57 3.27
CA GLY A 57 -1.75 -21.82 3.45
C GLY A 57 -3.22 -21.68 3.08
N THR A 58 -4.12 -22.32 3.83
CA THR A 58 -5.50 -22.50 3.38
C THR A 58 -6.51 -22.15 4.47
N ASN A 59 -7.48 -21.29 4.16
CA ASN A 59 -8.56 -20.91 5.07
C ASN A 59 -8.08 -20.39 6.44
N ASN A 60 -6.96 -19.67 6.49
CA ASN A 60 -6.51 -19.00 7.70
C ASN A 60 -7.24 -17.66 7.87
N ILE A 61 -7.53 -17.27 9.11
CA ILE A 61 -8.16 -16.01 9.49
C ILE A 61 -7.21 -15.29 10.45
N VAL A 62 -6.68 -14.14 10.02
CA VAL A 62 -5.69 -13.38 10.79
C VAL A 62 -6.22 -11.98 11.07
N THR A 63 -6.32 -11.63 12.35
CA THR A 63 -6.56 -10.25 12.78
C THR A 63 -5.23 -9.59 13.11
N ALA A 64 -4.82 -8.61 12.32
CA ALA A 64 -3.56 -7.90 12.45
C ALA A 64 -3.79 -6.54 13.11
N LYS A 65 -3.32 -6.41 14.35
CA LYS A 65 -3.45 -5.21 15.18
C LYS A 65 -2.28 -4.27 14.97
N GLY A 66 -2.54 -2.98 15.21
CA GLY A 66 -1.55 -1.93 15.10
C GLY A 66 -1.19 -1.61 13.64
N SER A 67 0.06 -1.22 13.42
CA SER A 67 0.57 -0.86 12.10
C SER A 67 1.36 -2.01 11.49
N CYS A 68 0.93 -2.49 10.34
CA CYS A 68 1.71 -3.38 9.48
C CYS A 68 2.45 -2.55 8.45
N TRP A 69 3.74 -2.84 8.26
CA TRP A 69 4.47 -2.27 7.14
C TRP A 69 3.87 -2.77 5.82
N ALA A 70 3.75 -4.09 5.69
CA ALA A 70 3.15 -4.74 4.52
C ALA A 70 2.37 -6.00 4.92
N VAL A 71 1.43 -6.40 4.07
CA VAL A 71 0.69 -7.67 4.19
C VAL A 71 0.90 -8.48 2.92
N THR A 72 1.50 -9.65 3.05
CA THR A 72 1.65 -10.62 1.96
C THR A 72 0.81 -11.85 2.23
N MET A 73 -0.03 -12.24 1.26
CA MET A 73 -0.91 -13.39 1.36
C MET A 73 -0.69 -14.36 0.20
N MET A 74 -0.57 -15.64 0.53
CA MET A 74 -0.39 -16.74 -0.42
C MET A 74 -1.25 -17.94 -0.04
N GLY A 75 -1.64 -18.75 -1.04
CA GLY A 75 -2.53 -19.90 -0.86
C GLY A 75 -3.99 -19.59 -1.16
N THR A 76 -4.94 -20.24 -0.48
CA THR A 76 -6.36 -20.22 -0.87
C THR A 76 -7.29 -19.90 0.27
N GLY A 77 -8.27 -19.02 0.04
CA GLY A 77 -9.37 -18.76 0.98
C GLY A 77 -8.94 -18.11 2.30
N ASN A 78 -7.74 -17.52 2.36
CA ASN A 78 -7.24 -16.85 3.56
C ASN A 78 -7.92 -15.48 3.72
N THR A 79 -8.16 -15.09 4.97
CA THR A 79 -8.75 -13.79 5.33
C THR A 79 -7.81 -13.04 6.27
N VAL A 80 -7.50 -11.79 5.96
CA VAL A 80 -6.76 -10.88 6.85
C VAL A 80 -7.60 -9.65 7.13
N VAL A 81 -7.69 -9.26 8.40
CA VAL A 81 -8.30 -8.00 8.85
C VAL A 81 -7.20 -7.20 9.53
N ALA A 82 -6.78 -6.08 8.93
CA ALA A 82 -5.67 -5.26 9.42
C ALA A 82 -6.13 -3.86 9.88
N ASP A 83 -5.61 -3.39 11.02
CA ASP A 83 -5.93 -2.04 11.51
C ASP A 83 -5.31 -0.96 10.60
N THR A 84 -4.00 -1.03 10.33
CA THR A 84 -3.29 -0.09 9.43
C THR A 84 -2.29 -0.83 8.56
N VAL A 85 -2.26 -0.54 7.25
CA VAL A 85 -1.19 -1.03 6.35
C VAL A 85 -0.55 0.14 5.63
N VAL A 86 0.77 0.25 5.73
CA VAL A 86 1.48 1.47 5.32
C VAL A 86 2.01 1.41 3.89
N ASN A 87 2.69 0.31 3.51
CA ASN A 87 3.44 0.23 2.26
C ASN A 87 2.68 -0.48 1.16
N ASP A 88 2.40 -1.77 1.36
CA ASP A 88 1.76 -2.58 0.33
C ASP A 88 0.93 -3.74 0.88
N ILE A 89 -0.07 -4.13 0.09
CA ILE A 89 -0.82 -5.36 0.25
C ILE A 89 -0.60 -6.18 -1.01
N THR A 90 0.08 -7.32 -0.87
CA THR A 90 0.39 -8.20 -1.98
C THR A 90 -0.32 -9.54 -1.80
N VAL A 91 -1.19 -9.90 -2.74
CA VAL A 91 -1.95 -11.16 -2.72
C VAL A 91 -1.60 -11.99 -3.95
N TYR A 92 -0.95 -13.12 -3.71
CA TYR A 92 -0.58 -14.11 -4.73
C TYR A 92 -1.60 -15.24 -4.88
N GLY A 93 -2.50 -15.38 -3.90
CA GLY A 93 -3.42 -16.51 -3.77
C GLY A 93 -4.70 -16.45 -4.60
N TYR A 94 -5.63 -17.36 -4.27
CA TYR A 94 -6.99 -17.45 -4.81
C TYR A 94 -8.05 -17.34 -3.71
N ASP A 95 -9.13 -16.61 -3.97
CA ASP A 95 -10.22 -16.34 -3.00
C ASP A 95 -9.70 -15.75 -1.68
N GLY A 96 -8.57 -15.04 -1.74
CA GLY A 96 -7.98 -14.33 -0.63
C GLY A 96 -8.74 -13.04 -0.35
N THR A 97 -8.96 -12.73 0.92
CA THR A 97 -9.67 -11.53 1.34
C THR A 97 -8.82 -10.71 2.32
N VAL A 98 -8.54 -9.46 1.99
CA VAL A 98 -7.83 -8.52 2.87
C VAL A 98 -8.71 -7.30 3.12
N TYR A 99 -9.10 -7.12 4.38
CA TYR A 99 -9.75 -5.91 4.87
C TYR A 99 -8.72 -5.07 5.62
N PHE A 100 -8.68 -3.77 5.37
CA PHE A 100 -7.83 -2.85 6.12
C PHE A 100 -8.56 -1.55 6.44
N HIS A 101 -8.32 -0.97 7.63
CA HIS A 101 -9.00 0.28 8.02
C HIS A 101 -8.20 1.52 7.58
N ASN A 102 -6.93 1.62 7.97
CA ASN A 102 -6.10 2.82 7.81
C ASN A 102 -4.86 2.59 6.92
N GLY A 103 -4.18 3.69 6.59
CA GLY A 103 -2.97 3.72 5.72
C GLY A 103 -3.31 3.69 4.24
N ASP A 104 -2.40 4.04 3.34
CA ASP A 104 -2.65 4.11 1.88
C ASP A 104 -1.70 3.18 1.11
N PRO A 105 -1.85 1.85 1.28
CA PRO A 105 -0.91 0.89 0.71
C PRO A 105 -1.10 0.76 -0.81
N VAL A 106 -0.01 0.44 -1.50
CA VAL A 106 -0.10 -0.03 -2.88
C VAL A 106 -0.73 -1.43 -2.90
N ILE A 107 -1.73 -1.64 -3.74
CA ILE A 107 -2.43 -2.92 -3.85
C ILE A 107 -1.89 -3.72 -5.04
N TRP A 108 -1.29 -4.87 -4.75
CA TRP A 108 -0.79 -5.83 -5.73
C TRP A 108 -1.58 -7.15 -5.64
N ASP A 109 -2.64 -7.24 -6.43
CA ASP A 109 -3.37 -8.49 -6.63
C ASP A 109 -2.73 -9.27 -7.79
N ARG A 110 -1.68 -10.03 -7.48
CA ARG A 110 -0.97 -10.89 -8.43
C ARG A 110 -1.81 -12.09 -8.85
N GLY A 111 -2.73 -12.53 -8.00
CA GLY A 111 -3.65 -13.61 -8.34
C GLY A 111 -4.50 -13.28 -9.57
N ARG A 112 -4.91 -12.02 -9.73
CA ARG A 112 -5.69 -11.57 -10.89
C ARG A 112 -4.96 -11.73 -12.22
N GLU A 113 -3.63 -11.70 -12.24
CA GLU A 113 -2.82 -11.94 -13.44
C GLU A 113 -2.95 -13.37 -13.98
N LEU A 114 -3.38 -14.30 -13.11
CA LEU A 114 -3.60 -15.72 -13.42
C LEU A 114 -5.10 -16.09 -13.42
N GLY A 115 -6.00 -15.11 -13.41
CA GLY A 115 -7.45 -15.34 -13.36
C GLY A 115 -7.97 -15.78 -11.98
N MET A 116 -7.17 -15.65 -10.92
CA MET A 116 -7.59 -15.90 -9.55
C MET A 116 -8.26 -14.64 -8.99
N THR A 117 -9.42 -14.78 -8.35
CA THR A 117 -10.18 -13.65 -7.78
C THR A 117 -9.83 -13.44 -6.32
N ASN A 118 -9.47 -12.21 -5.95
CA ASN A 118 -9.22 -11.80 -4.57
C ASN A 118 -10.05 -10.55 -4.23
N ARG A 119 -10.27 -10.30 -2.94
CA ARG A 119 -11.00 -9.13 -2.43
C ARG A 119 -10.08 -8.34 -1.51
N ILE A 120 -9.62 -7.17 -1.96
CA ILE A 120 -8.77 -6.28 -1.17
C ILE A 120 -9.52 -4.97 -1.03
N GLN A 121 -9.96 -4.63 0.18
CA GLN A 121 -10.88 -3.52 0.39
C GLN A 121 -10.49 -2.74 1.63
N ARG A 122 -10.46 -1.41 1.50
CA ARG A 122 -10.52 -0.54 2.66
C ARG A 122 -11.92 -0.63 3.25
N VAL A 123 -12.01 -0.98 4.52
CA VAL A 123 -13.27 -0.97 5.28
C VAL A 123 -13.26 0.25 6.19
N GLY A 124 -14.41 0.92 6.31
CA GLY A 124 -14.52 2.18 7.06
C GLY A 124 -14.10 2.05 8.53
N PRO A 125 -13.89 3.18 9.23
CA PRO A 125 -13.79 3.18 10.68
C PRO A 125 -15.08 2.69 11.35
#